data_AF-A0A932PT78-F1
#
_entry.id   AF-A0A932PT78-F1
#
_cell.length_a   1.000
_cell.length_b   1.000
_cell.length_c   1.000
_cell.angle_alpha   90.00
_cell.angle_beta   90.00
_cell.angle_gamma   90.00
#
_symmetry.space_group_name_H-M   'P 1'
#
loop_
_entity.id
_entity.type
_entity.pdbx_description
1 polymer ?
#
loop_
_entity_poly.entity_id
_entity_poly.type
_entity_poly.pdbx_seq_one_letter_code
_entity_poly.pdbx_strand_id
1 'polypeptide(L)'
;MKKEASERIEGQISVHPKGFGFVKVTDGPDIFIPKHLTLDAVDGDVVEVAVNPKVSPRGPEGEIVSIVKRGRTHLAGTILAKSRGHWTAYSPILGQEKWIHLKAKGASLEEGDRIVCKVSNWEKEGNFVEAQFVRKIGHISDPSVDIEAAIEEFGLPQHFTKEVNGAAKKFGKTVQPSELKERIDCTDWECVTIDPDTAKDFDDAISLTTDKRGHFFLGVHIADVAHYVKAGSVIDKEAANRCNSTYFPGQCIPMLPENLSNELCSLKPNVVRLTQAVLAEFTPQGDLVSFHVVRNAIKS
;
A
#
# COMPACT_ATOMS: atom_id res chain seq x y z
N MET A 1 -3.42 -21.80 42.23
CA MET A 1 -4.12 -20.77 41.43
C MET A 1 -4.39 -21.35 40.06
N LYS A 2 -5.66 -21.52 39.67
CA LYS A 2 -6.02 -21.93 38.30
C LYS A 2 -5.62 -20.79 37.37
N LYS A 3 -4.72 -21.01 36.40
CA LYS A 3 -4.55 -20.08 35.27
C LYS A 3 -5.92 -20.00 34.60
N GLU A 4 -6.56 -18.83 34.65
CA GLU A 4 -7.67 -18.54 33.75
C GLU A 4 -7.17 -18.81 32.33
N ALA A 5 -7.94 -19.58 31.56
CA ALA A 5 -7.58 -19.89 30.19
C ALA A 5 -7.56 -18.57 29.42
N SER A 6 -6.37 -18.15 28.95
CA SER A 6 -6.26 -17.03 28.03
C SER A 6 -7.03 -17.35 26.77
N GLU A 7 -7.89 -16.43 26.36
CA GLU A 7 -8.57 -16.52 25.07
C GLU A 7 -7.51 -16.55 23.97
N ARG A 8 -7.66 -17.48 23.02
CA ARG A 8 -6.77 -17.61 21.87
C ARG A 8 -7.45 -17.07 20.64
N ILE A 9 -6.80 -16.13 19.98
CA ILE A 9 -7.32 -15.44 18.80
C ILE A 9 -6.29 -15.50 17.69
N GLU A 10 -6.74 -15.81 16.48
CA GLU A 10 -5.92 -15.73 15.28
C GLU A 10 -6.02 -14.33 14.66
N GLY A 11 -4.89 -13.79 14.21
CA GLY A 11 -4.86 -12.51 13.52
C GLY A 11 -3.55 -12.29 12.78
N GLN A 12 -3.51 -11.25 11.95
CA GLN A 12 -2.29 -10.87 11.23
C GLN A 12 -1.47 -9.91 12.08
N ILE A 13 -0.17 -10.17 12.24
CA ILE A 13 0.73 -9.29 12.98
C ILE A 13 1.36 -8.23 12.07
N SER A 14 1.38 -6.98 12.55
CA SER A 14 2.27 -5.93 12.07
C SER A 14 3.42 -5.74 13.06
N VAL A 15 4.67 -5.89 12.60
CA VAL A 15 5.85 -5.81 13.48
C VAL A 15 6.52 -4.45 13.32
N HIS A 16 6.70 -3.75 14.44
CA HIS A 16 7.41 -2.47 14.47
C HIS A 16 8.93 -2.71 14.43
N PRO A 17 9.74 -1.82 13.81
CA PRO A 17 11.21 -1.94 13.78
C PRO A 17 11.91 -2.03 15.15
N LYS A 18 11.21 -1.66 16.22
CA LYS A 18 11.69 -1.80 17.62
C LYS A 18 11.44 -3.21 18.20
N GLY A 19 10.80 -4.10 17.45
CA GLY A 19 10.60 -5.52 17.76
C GLY A 19 9.28 -5.89 18.43
N PHE A 20 8.48 -4.93 18.91
CA PHE A 20 7.10 -5.19 19.34
C PHE A 20 6.17 -5.24 18.12
N GLY A 21 4.94 -5.75 18.27
CA GLY A 21 3.96 -5.79 17.20
C GLY A 21 2.52 -5.54 17.64
N PHE A 22 1.62 -5.50 16.66
CA PHE A 22 0.18 -5.39 16.85
C PHE A 22 -0.50 -6.47 16.02
N VAL A 23 -1.42 -7.21 16.63
CA VAL A 23 -2.20 -8.24 15.94
C VAL A 23 -3.59 -7.71 15.66
N LYS A 24 -3.90 -7.60 14.37
CA LYS A 24 -5.22 -7.19 13.91
C LYS A 24 -6.19 -8.35 14.03
N VAL A 25 -7.28 -8.11 14.76
CA VAL A 25 -8.39 -9.07 14.94
C VAL A 25 -9.62 -8.58 14.19
N THR A 26 -10.52 -9.50 13.86
CA THR A 26 -11.72 -9.18 13.05
C THR A 26 -12.64 -8.19 13.74
N ASP A 27 -12.86 -8.37 15.04
CA ASP A 27 -13.82 -7.60 15.83
C ASP A 27 -13.14 -7.06 17.10
N GLY A 28 -12.55 -5.86 17.01
CA GLY A 28 -11.99 -5.18 18.18
C GLY A 28 -10.75 -4.33 17.88
N PRO A 29 -10.17 -3.73 18.93
CA PRO A 29 -8.89 -3.05 18.82
C PRO A 29 -7.76 -4.05 18.61
N ASP A 30 -6.69 -3.60 17.95
CA ASP A 30 -5.49 -4.40 17.76
C ASP A 30 -4.86 -4.79 19.11
N ILE A 31 -4.34 -6.02 19.18
CA ILE A 31 -3.70 -6.55 20.38
C ILE A 31 -2.21 -6.21 20.35
N PHE A 32 -1.73 -5.50 21.37
CA PHE A 32 -0.30 -5.20 21.49
C PHE A 32 0.51 -6.42 21.94
N ILE A 33 1.60 -6.70 21.25
CA ILE A 33 2.54 -7.77 21.56
C ILE A 33 3.91 -7.17 21.93
N PRO A 34 4.37 -7.27 23.19
CA PRO A 34 5.70 -6.85 23.60
C PRO A 34 6.81 -7.59 22.83
N LYS A 35 7.97 -6.93 22.60
CA LYS A 35 9.12 -7.49 21.84
C LYS A 35 9.54 -8.90 22.30
N HIS A 36 9.49 -9.19 23.59
CA HIS A 36 9.94 -10.48 24.14
C HIS A 36 8.88 -11.58 24.04
N LEU A 37 7.69 -11.27 23.53
CA LEU A 37 6.53 -12.17 23.40
C LEU A 37 6.07 -12.32 21.94
N THR A 38 6.91 -11.94 20.97
CA THR A 38 6.65 -12.07 19.53
C THR A 38 7.17 -13.40 18.94
N LEU A 39 7.81 -14.26 19.75
CA LEU A 39 8.55 -15.43 19.26
C LEU A 39 9.53 -15.04 18.13
N ASP A 40 9.33 -15.58 16.94
CA ASP A 40 10.03 -15.29 15.70
C ASP A 40 9.09 -14.80 14.60
N ALA A 41 7.95 -14.21 14.98
CA ALA A 41 7.00 -13.65 14.04
C ALA A 41 7.62 -12.48 13.28
N VAL A 42 7.37 -12.43 11.98
CA VAL A 42 7.74 -11.31 11.11
C VAL A 42 6.49 -10.58 10.63
N ASP A 43 6.68 -9.36 10.14
CA ASP A 43 5.60 -8.55 9.61
C ASP A 43 4.80 -9.28 8.52
N GLY A 44 3.48 -9.32 8.73
CA GLY A 44 2.51 -9.98 7.86
C GLY A 44 2.22 -11.44 8.18
N ASP A 45 2.90 -12.06 9.16
CA ASP A 45 2.57 -13.42 9.62
C ASP A 45 1.13 -13.49 10.18
N VAL A 46 0.49 -14.64 10.01
CA VAL A 46 -0.75 -14.97 10.73
C VAL A 46 -0.37 -15.77 11.96
N VAL A 47 -0.79 -15.28 13.11
CA VAL A 47 -0.34 -15.75 14.42
C VAL A 47 -1.52 -16.07 15.32
N GLU A 48 -1.33 -17.06 16.20
CA GLU A 48 -2.24 -17.30 17.31
C GLU A 48 -1.72 -16.54 18.53
N VAL A 49 -2.57 -15.74 19.15
CA VAL A 49 -2.26 -14.90 20.30
C VAL A 49 -3.04 -15.37 21.51
N ALA A 50 -2.36 -15.56 22.65
CA ALA A 50 -2.99 -15.67 23.94
C ALA A 50 -3.21 -14.26 24.53
N VAL A 51 -4.46 -13.84 24.65
CA VAL A 51 -4.81 -12.52 25.17
C VAL A 51 -4.68 -12.50 26.69
N ASN A 52 -4.05 -11.45 27.22
CA ASN A 52 -3.99 -11.21 28.65
C ASN A 52 -5.38 -10.86 29.17
N PRO A 53 -5.93 -11.60 30.17
CA PRO A 53 -7.24 -11.29 30.74
C PRO A 53 -7.33 -9.89 31.36
N LYS A 54 -6.19 -9.32 31.76
CA LYS A 54 -6.12 -7.96 32.29
C LYS A 54 -5.86 -6.97 31.17
N VAL A 55 -6.89 -6.23 30.79
CA VAL A 55 -6.77 -5.12 29.84
C VAL A 55 -6.05 -3.95 30.53
N SER A 56 -4.95 -3.49 29.94
CA SER A 56 -4.24 -2.32 30.46
C SER A 56 -4.96 -1.03 30.03
N PRO A 57 -4.73 0.12 30.67
CA PRO A 57 -5.30 1.39 30.22
C PRO A 57 -4.92 1.78 28.79
N ARG A 58 -3.91 1.12 28.20
CA ARG A 58 -3.42 1.37 26.84
C ARG A 58 -4.07 0.45 25.80
N GLY A 59 -4.89 -0.51 26.21
CA GLY A 59 -5.55 -1.48 25.33
C GLY A 59 -5.25 -2.94 25.68
N PRO A 60 -5.73 -3.89 24.87
CA PRO A 60 -5.44 -5.29 25.05
C PRO A 60 -3.97 -5.61 24.76
N GLU A 61 -3.41 -6.54 25.53
CA GLU A 61 -2.05 -7.03 25.38
C GLU A 61 -2.07 -8.56 25.29
N GLY A 62 -1.09 -9.16 24.63
CA GLY A 62 -1.02 -10.61 24.48
C GLY A 62 0.39 -11.12 24.21
N GLU A 63 0.49 -12.45 24.10
CA GLU A 63 1.70 -13.15 23.69
C GLU A 63 1.41 -14.05 22.49
N ILE A 64 2.35 -14.12 21.55
CA ILE A 64 2.24 -15.05 20.42
C ILE A 64 2.56 -16.44 20.94
N VAL A 65 1.62 -17.36 20.74
CA VAL A 65 1.77 -18.77 21.13
C VAL A 65 2.19 -19.65 19.97
N SER A 66 1.84 -19.28 18.74
CA SER A 66 2.29 -19.97 17.53
C SER A 66 2.16 -19.09 16.29
N ILE A 67 2.92 -19.44 15.24
CA ILE A 67 2.81 -18.84 13.92
C ILE A 67 2.03 -19.82 13.04
N VAL A 68 0.79 -19.47 12.74
CA VAL A 68 -0.15 -20.31 11.97
C VAL A 68 0.25 -20.34 10.50
N LYS A 69 0.64 -19.19 9.95
CA LYS A 69 1.03 -19.07 8.54
C LYS A 69 2.04 -17.94 8.37
N ARG A 70 3.11 -18.21 7.60
CA ARG A 70 4.08 -17.17 7.24
C ARG A 70 3.48 -16.18 6.24
N GLY A 71 3.64 -14.89 6.51
CA GLY A 71 3.21 -13.79 5.65
C GLY A 71 4.05 -13.66 4.38
N ARG A 72 5.30 -14.12 4.45
CA ARG A 72 6.21 -14.18 3.31
C ARG A 72 7.11 -15.40 3.36
N THR A 73 7.55 -15.86 2.20
CA THR A 73 8.50 -16.98 2.07
C THR A 73 9.84 -16.55 1.48
N HIS A 74 9.92 -15.32 0.97
CA HIS A 74 11.12 -14.73 0.41
C HIS A 74 11.52 -13.51 1.22
N LEU A 75 12.83 -13.32 1.36
CA LEU A 75 13.42 -12.18 2.06
C LEU A 75 14.42 -11.47 1.13
N ALA A 76 14.33 -10.15 1.08
CA ALA A 76 15.40 -9.31 0.58
C ALA A 76 16.46 -9.12 1.69
N GLY A 77 17.73 -9.07 1.31
CA GLY A 77 18.79 -8.81 2.27
C GLY A 77 20.12 -8.46 1.62
N THR A 78 21.08 -8.06 2.46
CA THR A 78 22.42 -7.65 2.05
C THR A 78 23.45 -8.63 2.59
N ILE A 79 24.31 -9.16 1.73
CA ILE A 79 25.43 -10.02 2.11
C ILE A 79 26.40 -9.24 2.99
N LEU A 80 26.78 -9.81 4.12
CA LEU A 80 27.72 -9.20 5.06
C LEU A 80 29.07 -9.89 5.09
N ALA A 81 29.08 -11.21 5.01
CA ALA A 81 30.31 -11.99 5.15
C ALA A 81 30.16 -13.41 4.60
N LYS A 82 31.29 -14.06 4.36
CA LYS A 82 31.37 -15.49 4.06
C LYS A 82 32.15 -16.22 5.16
N SER A 83 31.58 -17.28 5.72
CA SER A 83 32.26 -18.13 6.70
C SER A 83 31.89 -19.59 6.51
N ARG A 84 32.89 -20.49 6.59
CA ARG A 84 32.70 -21.95 6.55
C ARG A 84 31.76 -22.42 5.41
N GLY A 85 31.92 -21.83 4.22
CA GLY A 85 31.14 -22.17 3.02
C GLY A 85 29.72 -21.62 2.95
N HIS A 86 29.30 -20.81 3.92
CA HIS A 86 27.98 -20.17 3.96
C HIS A 86 28.14 -18.65 3.89
N TRP A 87 27.15 -17.99 3.30
CA TRP A 87 27.05 -16.54 3.31
C TRP A 87 26.12 -16.11 4.44
N THR A 88 26.50 -15.05 5.16
CA THR A 88 25.63 -14.40 6.13
C THR A 88 25.06 -13.14 5.50
N ALA A 89 23.75 -12.94 5.61
CA ALA A 89 23.09 -11.74 5.13
C ALA A 89 22.22 -11.10 6.21
N TYR A 90 22.04 -9.79 6.12
CA TYR A 90 21.11 -9.02 6.93
C TYR A 90 19.81 -8.79 6.18
N SER A 91 18.68 -8.96 6.85
CA SER A 91 17.37 -8.58 6.32
C SER A 91 16.64 -7.75 7.37
N PRO A 92 16.26 -6.50 7.07
CA PRO A 92 15.64 -5.61 8.04
C PRO A 92 14.39 -6.18 8.71
N ILE A 93 13.63 -7.01 7.99
CA ILE A 93 12.42 -7.64 8.55
C ILE A 93 12.70 -8.66 9.66
N LEU A 94 13.91 -9.22 9.72
CA LEU A 94 14.32 -10.11 10.81
C LEU A 94 14.72 -9.33 12.07
N GLY A 95 14.78 -8.00 12.00
CA GLY A 95 15.30 -7.15 13.06
C GLY A 95 16.82 -7.24 13.22
N GLN A 96 17.35 -6.65 14.29
CA GLN A 96 18.79 -6.52 14.50
C GLN A 96 19.48 -7.78 15.04
N GLU A 97 18.70 -8.72 15.58
CA GLU A 97 19.23 -9.86 16.33
C GLU A 97 19.29 -11.14 15.50
N LYS A 98 18.66 -11.18 14.31
CA LYS A 98 18.59 -12.35 13.46
C LYS A 98 19.21 -12.11 12.09
N TRP A 99 19.96 -13.10 11.62
CA TRP A 99 20.66 -13.07 10.34
C TRP A 99 20.21 -14.21 9.44
N ILE A 100 20.48 -14.10 8.15
CA ILE A 100 20.23 -15.16 7.18
C ILE A 100 21.51 -15.97 7.01
N HIS A 101 21.43 -17.28 7.22
CA HIS A 101 22.42 -18.23 6.72
C HIS A 101 22.01 -18.72 5.33
N LEU A 102 22.72 -18.23 4.33
CA LEU A 102 22.39 -18.41 2.93
C LEU A 102 23.20 -19.54 2.30
N LYS A 103 22.47 -20.52 1.75
CA LYS A 103 23.02 -21.54 0.84
C LYS A 103 22.96 -21.00 -0.58
N ALA A 104 24.13 -20.72 -1.16
CA ALA A 104 24.27 -20.12 -2.50
C ALA A 104 25.26 -20.91 -3.37
N LYS A 105 24.95 -22.19 -3.65
CA LYS A 105 25.82 -23.05 -4.47
C LYS A 105 25.97 -22.47 -5.88
N GLY A 106 27.20 -22.19 -6.29
CA GLY A 106 27.53 -21.72 -7.64
C GLY A 106 27.21 -20.24 -7.92
N ALA A 107 26.67 -19.50 -6.95
CA ALA A 107 26.44 -18.06 -7.11
C ALA A 107 27.74 -17.28 -6.86
N SER A 108 28.05 -16.34 -7.76
CA SER A 108 29.09 -15.34 -7.53
C SER A 108 28.51 -14.22 -6.69
N LEU A 109 28.89 -14.18 -5.40
CA LEU A 109 28.45 -13.18 -4.44
C LEU A 109 29.66 -12.55 -3.75
N GLU A 110 29.49 -11.33 -3.29
CA GLU A 110 30.44 -10.59 -2.47
C GLU A 110 29.75 -9.83 -1.33
N GLU A 111 30.52 -9.35 -0.36
CA GLU A 111 30.00 -8.49 0.71
C GLU A 111 29.42 -7.22 0.12
N GLY A 112 28.23 -6.81 0.57
CA GLY A 112 27.49 -5.68 0.01
C GLY A 112 26.48 -6.06 -1.07
N ASP A 113 26.48 -7.30 -1.58
CA ASP A 113 25.46 -7.74 -2.53
C ASP A 113 24.07 -7.75 -1.92
N ARG A 114 23.13 -7.10 -2.60
CA ARG A 114 21.70 -7.18 -2.31
C ARG A 114 21.09 -8.35 -3.06
N ILE A 115 20.31 -9.15 -2.35
CA ILE A 115 19.80 -10.42 -2.84
C ILE A 115 18.34 -10.62 -2.45
N VAL A 116 17.68 -11.52 -3.17
CA VAL A 116 16.45 -12.18 -2.73
C VAL A 116 16.78 -13.63 -2.43
N CYS A 117 16.27 -14.15 -1.32
CA CYS A 117 16.41 -15.54 -0.91
C CYS A 117 15.07 -16.14 -0.50
N LYS A 118 14.93 -17.46 -0.64
CA LYS A 118 13.76 -18.22 -0.17
C LYS A 118 14.09 -18.85 1.16
N VAL A 119 13.28 -18.57 2.19
CA VAL A 119 13.48 -19.16 3.51
C VAL A 119 13.14 -20.65 3.44
N SER A 120 14.11 -21.48 3.83
CA SER A 120 13.97 -22.93 3.92
C SER A 120 13.66 -23.40 5.34
N ASN A 121 14.12 -22.67 6.34
CA ASN A 121 13.79 -22.96 7.74
C ASN A 121 13.85 -21.67 8.59
N TRP A 122 12.72 -21.35 9.21
CA TRP A 122 12.59 -20.23 10.15
C TRP A 122 13.02 -20.60 11.57
N GLU A 123 12.91 -21.88 11.92
CA GLU A 123 13.14 -22.41 13.25
C GLU A 123 14.55 -22.98 13.36
N LYS A 124 15.45 -22.27 14.04
CA LYS A 124 16.71 -22.86 14.51
C LYS A 124 17.17 -22.23 15.80
N GLU A 125 17.82 -23.05 16.63
CA GLU A 125 18.59 -22.60 17.78
C GLU A 125 19.57 -21.48 17.38
N GLY A 126 19.47 -20.36 18.10
CA GLY A 126 20.31 -19.18 17.90
C GLY A 126 19.66 -18.10 17.05
N ASN A 127 20.51 -17.30 16.41
CA ASN A 127 20.16 -16.01 15.81
C ASN A 127 20.13 -16.07 14.28
N PHE A 128 19.71 -17.21 13.69
CA PHE A 128 19.79 -17.44 12.25
C PHE A 128 18.54 -18.07 11.64
N VAL A 129 18.19 -17.61 10.43
CA VAL A 129 17.20 -18.22 9.52
C VAL A 129 17.95 -18.88 8.36
N GLU A 130 17.61 -20.11 7.99
CA GLU A 130 18.23 -20.78 6.83
C GLU A 130 17.47 -20.43 5.54
N ALA A 131 18.20 -19.93 4.54
CA ALA A 131 17.62 -19.60 3.24
C ALA A 131 18.44 -20.12 2.07
N GLN A 132 17.78 -20.25 0.93
CA GLN A 132 18.38 -20.58 -0.36
C GLN A 132 18.42 -19.33 -1.22
N PHE A 133 19.56 -19.08 -1.87
CA PHE A 133 19.70 -17.98 -2.81
C PHE A 133 18.71 -18.13 -3.98
N VAL A 134 18.05 -17.02 -4.35
CA VAL A 134 17.14 -16.96 -5.51
C VAL A 134 17.76 -16.11 -6.61
N ARG A 135 18.05 -14.84 -6.33
CA ARG A 135 18.65 -13.90 -7.30
C ARG A 135 19.43 -12.79 -6.61
N LYS A 136 20.42 -12.24 -7.33
CA LYS A 136 21.10 -10.99 -6.97
C LYS A 136 20.31 -9.84 -7.57
N ILE A 137 20.10 -8.78 -6.77
CA ILE A 137 19.51 -7.52 -7.20
C ILE A 137 20.63 -6.61 -7.73
N GLY A 138 21.70 -6.46 -6.95
CA GLY A 138 22.85 -5.63 -7.29
C GLY A 138 23.80 -5.51 -6.12
N HIS A 139 24.67 -4.50 -6.14
CA HIS A 139 25.58 -4.20 -5.03
C HIS A 139 25.11 -2.94 -4.30
N ILE A 140 25.26 -2.87 -2.96
CA ILE A 140 24.80 -1.74 -2.13
C ILE A 140 25.46 -0.40 -2.49
N SER A 141 26.62 -0.42 -3.14
CA SER A 141 27.29 0.79 -3.63
C SER A 141 26.71 1.33 -4.94
N ASP A 142 25.82 0.59 -5.60
CA ASP A 142 25.14 1.00 -6.81
C ASP A 142 23.75 1.57 -6.45
N PRO A 143 23.56 2.90 -6.48
CA PRO A 143 22.28 3.51 -6.12
C PRO A 143 21.17 3.18 -7.11
N SER A 144 21.48 2.70 -8.33
CA SER A 144 20.45 2.35 -9.32
C SER A 144 19.58 1.17 -8.88
N VAL A 145 20.06 0.36 -7.92
CA VAL A 145 19.33 -0.78 -7.38
C VAL A 145 18.60 -0.50 -6.07
N ASP A 146 18.63 0.75 -5.57
CA ASP A 146 17.95 1.14 -4.32
C ASP A 146 16.44 0.95 -4.39
N ILE A 147 15.83 1.36 -5.50
CA ILE A 147 14.39 1.24 -5.70
C ILE A 147 13.98 -0.23 -5.75
N GLU A 148 14.66 -1.06 -6.55
CA GLU A 148 14.33 -2.49 -6.63
C GLU A 148 14.52 -3.20 -5.29
N ALA A 149 15.59 -2.89 -4.56
CA ALA A 149 15.83 -3.45 -3.24
C ALA A 149 14.74 -3.06 -2.23
N ALA A 150 14.33 -1.79 -2.20
CA ALA A 150 13.25 -1.33 -1.33
C ALA A 150 11.92 -2.02 -1.68
N ILE A 151 11.61 -2.16 -2.97
CA ILE A 151 10.40 -2.85 -3.44
C ILE A 151 10.35 -4.29 -2.91
N GLU A 152 11.46 -5.03 -3.00
CA GLU A 152 11.54 -6.41 -2.50
C GLU A 152 11.53 -6.49 -0.97
N GLU A 153 12.20 -5.56 -0.29
CA GLU A 153 12.26 -5.49 1.17
C GLU A 153 10.88 -5.26 1.80
N PHE A 154 10.15 -4.27 1.28
CA PHE A 154 8.81 -3.93 1.74
C PHE A 154 7.72 -4.80 1.09
N GLY A 155 8.06 -5.67 0.14
CA GLY A 155 7.11 -6.56 -0.51
C GLY A 155 6.06 -5.82 -1.35
N LEU A 156 6.45 -4.71 -1.99
CA LEU A 156 5.51 -3.88 -2.73
C LEU A 156 5.03 -4.58 -4.01
N PRO A 157 3.71 -4.59 -4.29
CA PRO A 157 3.16 -5.31 -5.42
C PRO A 157 3.47 -4.63 -6.76
N GLN A 158 4.40 -5.20 -7.53
CA GLN A 158 4.85 -4.59 -8.79
C GLN A 158 3.90 -4.79 -9.97
N HIS A 159 3.13 -5.87 -9.98
CA HIS A 159 2.36 -6.27 -11.16
C HIS A 159 0.90 -6.53 -10.82
N PHE A 160 0.00 -6.02 -11.66
CA PHE A 160 -1.40 -6.38 -11.62
C PHE A 160 -1.60 -7.78 -12.22
N THR A 161 -2.50 -8.56 -11.62
CA THR A 161 -2.85 -9.88 -12.15
C THR A 161 -3.51 -9.75 -13.53
N LYS A 162 -3.53 -10.86 -14.30
CA LYS A 162 -4.24 -10.91 -15.58
C LYS A 162 -5.73 -10.61 -15.43
N GLU A 163 -6.32 -11.00 -14.30
CA GLU A 163 -7.73 -10.76 -13.99
C GLU A 163 -8.00 -9.26 -13.77
N VAL A 164 -7.19 -8.59 -12.95
CA VAL A 164 -7.30 -7.14 -12.70
C VAL A 164 -7.13 -6.36 -14.00
N ASN A 165 -6.08 -6.66 -14.76
CA ASN A 165 -5.83 -6.02 -16.06
C ASN A 165 -6.96 -6.29 -17.06
N GLY A 166 -7.50 -7.52 -17.08
CA GLY A 166 -8.62 -7.89 -17.92
C GLY A 166 -9.91 -7.15 -17.57
N ALA A 167 -10.18 -6.96 -16.27
CA ALA A 167 -11.33 -6.18 -15.79
C ALA A 167 -11.18 -4.70 -16.17
N ALA A 168 -10.02 -4.11 -15.93
CA ALA A 168 -9.76 -2.71 -16.21
C ALA A 168 -9.90 -2.39 -17.72
N LYS A 169 -9.39 -3.26 -18.60
CA LYS A 169 -9.49 -3.09 -20.06
C LYS A 169 -10.93 -3.01 -20.59
N LYS A 170 -11.92 -3.55 -19.88
CA LYS A 170 -13.33 -3.53 -20.31
C LYS A 170 -13.95 -2.13 -20.31
N PHE A 171 -13.41 -1.20 -19.53
CA PHE A 171 -13.91 0.18 -19.48
C PHE A 171 -13.55 1.00 -20.73
N GLY A 172 -12.64 0.51 -21.58
CA GLY A 172 -12.19 1.25 -22.76
C GLY A 172 -11.31 2.44 -22.37
N LYS A 173 -11.35 3.50 -23.18
CA LYS A 173 -10.51 4.71 -23.03
C LYS A 173 -11.30 6.02 -22.95
N THR A 174 -12.61 5.96 -23.17
CA THR A 174 -13.47 7.15 -23.29
C THR A 174 -14.76 6.93 -22.53
N VAL A 175 -15.24 7.99 -21.88
CA VAL A 175 -16.57 8.04 -21.27
C VAL A 175 -17.63 7.80 -22.35
N GLN A 176 -18.55 6.88 -22.07
CA GLN A 176 -19.66 6.56 -22.95
C GLN A 176 -20.82 7.55 -22.76
N PRO A 177 -21.56 7.90 -23.82
CA PRO A 177 -22.70 8.83 -23.71
C PRO A 177 -23.77 8.39 -22.70
N SER A 178 -23.94 7.08 -22.48
CA SER A 178 -24.87 6.54 -21.48
C SER A 178 -24.47 6.90 -20.04
N GLU A 179 -23.18 7.09 -19.77
CA GLU A 179 -22.65 7.37 -18.43
C GLU A 179 -22.83 8.85 -18.03
N LEU A 180 -23.20 9.71 -18.99
CA LEU A 180 -23.46 11.14 -18.79
C LEU A 180 -24.91 11.43 -18.40
N LYS A 181 -25.86 10.50 -18.64
CA LYS A 181 -27.30 10.77 -18.53
C LYS A 181 -27.79 11.17 -17.13
N GLU A 182 -27.12 10.71 -16.08
CA GLU A 182 -27.51 10.96 -14.68
C GLU A 182 -26.63 12.01 -14.00
N ARG A 183 -25.85 12.77 -14.77
CA ARG A 183 -24.85 13.72 -14.26
C ARG A 183 -25.19 15.13 -14.67
N ILE A 184 -24.79 16.09 -13.83
CA ILE A 184 -24.81 17.50 -14.20
C ILE A 184 -23.76 17.72 -15.28
N ASP A 185 -24.14 18.36 -16.39
CA ASP A 185 -23.23 18.71 -17.46
C ASP A 185 -22.52 20.03 -17.13
N CYS A 186 -21.23 19.95 -16.86
CA CYS A 186 -20.33 21.08 -16.63
C CYS A 186 -19.24 21.15 -17.70
N THR A 187 -19.45 20.53 -18.87
CA THR A 187 -18.41 20.42 -19.92
C THR A 187 -18.12 21.73 -20.65
N ASP A 188 -18.98 22.74 -20.48
CA ASP A 188 -18.79 24.12 -20.96
C ASP A 188 -18.26 25.05 -19.86
N TRP A 189 -18.00 24.55 -18.66
CA TRP A 189 -17.41 25.35 -17.59
C TRP A 189 -15.89 25.44 -17.77
N GLU A 190 -15.32 26.58 -17.42
CA GLU A 190 -13.87 26.73 -17.35
C GLU A 190 -13.35 25.99 -16.11
N CYS A 191 -12.85 24.78 -16.35
CA CYS A 191 -12.24 23.91 -15.36
C CYS A 191 -10.73 23.81 -15.62
N VAL A 192 -9.91 23.85 -14.57
CA VAL A 192 -8.46 23.69 -14.68
C VAL A 192 -7.95 22.72 -13.62
N THR A 193 -6.93 21.93 -13.96
CA THR A 193 -6.11 21.20 -12.99
C THR A 193 -4.83 21.99 -12.71
N ILE A 194 -4.26 21.85 -11.51
CA ILE A 194 -3.03 22.54 -11.11
C ILE A 194 -2.10 21.53 -10.46
N ASP A 195 -1.19 20.98 -11.25
CA ASP A 195 -0.35 19.85 -10.88
C ASP A 195 1.13 20.11 -11.20
N PRO A 196 2.06 19.36 -10.58
CA PRO A 196 3.46 19.31 -11.04
C PRO A 196 3.56 18.93 -12.52
N ASP A 197 4.60 19.44 -13.19
CA ASP A 197 4.89 19.18 -14.60
C ASP A 197 5.07 17.69 -14.97
N THR A 198 5.37 16.85 -13.98
CA THR A 198 5.59 15.41 -14.10
C THR A 198 4.38 14.54 -13.73
N ALA A 199 3.26 15.14 -13.33
CA ALA A 199 2.04 14.42 -12.97
C ALA A 199 1.41 13.73 -14.20
N LYS A 200 0.78 12.56 -13.97
CA LYS A 200 0.10 11.77 -15.02
C LYS A 200 -1.36 11.47 -14.68
N ASP A 201 -1.67 11.55 -13.41
CA ASP A 201 -2.90 11.29 -12.70
C ASP A 201 -3.43 12.61 -12.14
N PHE A 202 -4.25 13.31 -12.92
CA PHE A 202 -4.90 14.55 -12.49
C PHE A 202 -6.21 14.18 -11.79
N ASP A 203 -6.21 14.15 -10.46
CA ASP A 203 -7.33 13.64 -9.67
C ASP A 203 -8.39 14.72 -9.36
N ASP A 204 -7.99 15.99 -9.40
CA ASP A 204 -8.85 17.12 -9.10
C ASP A 204 -8.76 18.26 -10.14
N ALA A 205 -9.88 18.94 -10.32
CA ALA A 205 -9.99 20.16 -11.12
C ALA A 205 -10.82 21.19 -10.37
N ILE A 206 -10.57 22.47 -10.64
CA ILE A 206 -11.32 23.59 -10.07
C ILE A 206 -12.00 24.43 -11.15
N SER A 207 -13.19 24.94 -10.84
CA SER A 207 -13.86 26.00 -11.61
C SER A 207 -14.27 27.13 -10.67
N LEU A 208 -14.09 28.38 -11.07
CA LEU A 208 -14.40 29.53 -10.21
C LEU A 208 -15.09 30.63 -11.01
N THR A 209 -16.25 31.08 -10.54
CA THR A 209 -16.95 32.26 -11.09
C THR A 209 -17.38 33.20 -9.97
N THR A 210 -17.74 34.44 -10.32
CA THR A 210 -18.24 35.44 -9.37
C THR A 210 -19.53 36.07 -9.85
N ASP A 211 -20.38 36.49 -8.92
CA ASP A 211 -21.60 37.26 -9.23
C ASP A 211 -21.44 38.76 -8.92
N LYS A 212 -22.51 39.54 -9.15
CA LYS A 212 -22.54 40.99 -8.89
C LYS A 212 -22.43 41.37 -7.41
N ARG A 213 -22.68 40.44 -6.48
CA ARG A 213 -22.50 40.64 -5.04
C ARG A 213 -21.03 40.42 -4.64
N GLY A 214 -20.19 39.93 -5.54
CA GLY A 214 -18.82 39.51 -5.27
C GLY A 214 -18.75 38.14 -4.61
N HIS A 215 -19.83 37.37 -4.60
CA HIS A 215 -19.80 36.00 -4.10
C HIS A 215 -19.01 35.12 -5.08
N PHE A 216 -18.28 34.16 -4.54
CA PHE A 216 -17.54 33.15 -5.31
C PHE A 216 -18.36 31.88 -5.44
N PHE A 217 -18.42 31.31 -6.64
CA PHE A 217 -18.99 29.99 -6.91
C PHE A 217 -17.85 29.06 -7.31
N LEU A 218 -17.40 28.26 -6.35
CA LEU A 218 -16.31 27.31 -6.49
C LEU A 218 -16.87 25.91 -6.79
N GLY A 219 -16.39 25.30 -7.86
CA GLY A 219 -16.53 23.87 -8.11
C GLY A 219 -15.19 23.18 -7.86
N VAL A 220 -15.17 22.21 -6.94
CA VAL A 220 -14.05 21.28 -6.78
C VAL A 220 -14.51 19.94 -7.34
N HIS A 221 -13.88 19.49 -8.43
CA HIS A 221 -14.29 18.31 -9.20
C HIS A 221 -13.26 17.21 -9.02
N ILE A 222 -13.61 16.15 -8.29
CA ILE A 222 -12.73 15.00 -8.05
C ILE A 222 -13.07 13.89 -9.06
N ALA A 223 -12.07 13.24 -9.63
CA ALA A 223 -12.26 12.09 -10.50
C ALA A 223 -13.18 11.04 -9.86
N ASP A 224 -14.22 10.59 -10.58
CA ASP A 224 -15.20 9.63 -10.05
C ASP A 224 -14.67 8.18 -10.18
N VAL A 225 -13.63 7.86 -9.42
CA VAL A 225 -13.00 6.53 -9.40
C VAL A 225 -14.02 5.45 -9.01
N ALA A 226 -14.94 5.75 -8.09
CA ALA A 226 -16.00 4.85 -7.63
C ALA A 226 -17.02 4.50 -8.74
N HIS A 227 -17.06 5.28 -9.83
CA HIS A 227 -17.79 4.89 -11.03
C HIS A 227 -17.21 3.60 -11.65
N TYR A 228 -15.89 3.47 -11.71
CA TYR A 228 -15.20 2.33 -12.33
C TYR A 228 -14.85 1.23 -11.33
N VAL A 229 -14.44 1.57 -10.12
CA VAL A 229 -14.02 0.63 -9.08
C VAL A 229 -15.19 0.35 -8.14
N LYS A 230 -15.97 -0.69 -8.43
CA LYS A 230 -17.11 -1.09 -7.59
C LYS A 230 -16.65 -1.92 -6.40
N ALA A 231 -17.27 -1.67 -5.25
CA ALA A 231 -17.03 -2.43 -4.02
C ALA A 231 -17.17 -3.94 -4.27
N GLY A 232 -16.19 -4.71 -3.78
CA GLY A 232 -16.11 -6.16 -3.94
C GLY A 232 -15.60 -6.64 -5.31
N SER A 233 -15.38 -5.74 -6.28
CA SER A 233 -14.79 -6.11 -7.57
C SER A 233 -13.34 -6.56 -7.44
N VAL A 234 -12.79 -7.20 -8.49
CA VAL A 234 -11.39 -7.63 -8.49
C VAL A 234 -10.42 -6.42 -8.40
N ILE A 235 -10.80 -5.29 -9.00
CA ILE A 235 -9.98 -4.07 -8.97
C ILE A 235 -10.03 -3.44 -7.57
N ASP A 236 -11.21 -3.44 -6.94
CA ASP A 236 -11.38 -2.96 -5.56
C ASP A 236 -10.53 -3.76 -4.56
N LYS A 237 -10.55 -5.09 -4.65
CA LYS A 237 -9.71 -5.95 -3.80
C LYS A 237 -8.22 -5.71 -4.01
N GLU A 238 -7.79 -5.53 -5.25
CA GLU A 238 -6.39 -5.21 -5.57
C GLU A 238 -6.00 -3.82 -5.06
N ALA A 239 -6.86 -2.81 -5.25
CA ALA A 239 -6.66 -1.46 -4.74
C ALA A 239 -6.56 -1.46 -3.20
N ALA A 240 -7.43 -2.21 -2.51
CA ALA A 240 -7.37 -2.39 -1.07
C ALA A 240 -6.08 -3.09 -0.61
N ASN A 241 -5.60 -4.10 -1.36
CA ASN A 241 -4.33 -4.77 -1.08
C ASN A 241 -3.12 -3.83 -1.26
N ARG A 242 -3.16 -2.96 -2.27
CA ARG A 242 -2.13 -1.95 -2.52
C ARG A 242 -2.19 -0.78 -1.56
N CYS A 243 -3.40 -0.43 -1.10
CA CYS A 243 -3.75 0.70 -0.22
C CYS A 243 -3.47 2.09 -0.81
N ASN A 244 -2.29 2.32 -1.39
CA ASN A 244 -1.89 3.57 -2.03
C ASN A 244 -0.99 3.33 -3.25
N SER A 245 -0.74 4.40 -4.01
CA SER A 245 0.36 4.45 -4.98
C SER A 245 1.65 4.78 -4.22
N THR A 246 2.74 4.07 -4.52
CA THR A 246 4.06 4.34 -3.94
C THR A 246 4.95 5.08 -4.93
N TYR A 247 5.35 6.31 -4.59
CA TYR A 247 6.17 7.17 -5.44
C TYR A 247 7.64 7.12 -5.01
N PHE A 248 8.49 6.58 -5.87
CA PHE A 248 9.95 6.65 -5.80
C PHE A 248 10.48 7.78 -6.68
N PRO A 249 11.73 8.24 -6.48
CA PRO A 249 12.39 9.10 -7.45
C PRO A 249 12.38 8.46 -8.85
N GLY A 250 11.64 9.04 -9.79
CA GLY A 250 11.57 8.58 -11.19
C GLY A 250 10.67 7.37 -11.47
N GLN A 251 10.01 6.79 -10.47
CA GLN A 251 9.14 5.62 -10.65
C GLN A 251 7.93 5.66 -9.70
N CYS A 252 6.75 5.24 -10.17
CA CYS A 252 5.57 5.04 -9.35
C CYS A 252 5.11 3.58 -9.44
N ILE A 253 4.77 2.97 -8.31
CA ILE A 253 3.99 1.73 -8.25
C ILE A 253 2.53 2.15 -8.04
N PRO A 254 1.68 2.07 -9.06
CA PRO A 254 0.34 2.61 -8.97
C PRO A 254 -0.60 1.69 -8.17
N MET A 255 -1.55 2.30 -7.48
CA MET A 255 -2.66 1.62 -6.80
C MET A 255 -3.64 0.99 -7.80
N LEU A 256 -3.91 1.68 -8.90
CA LEU A 256 -4.85 1.26 -9.93
C LEU A 256 -4.12 0.97 -11.25
N PRO A 257 -4.67 0.09 -12.11
CA PRO A 257 -4.14 -0.09 -13.45
C PRO A 257 -4.08 1.23 -14.23
N GLU A 258 -3.03 1.43 -15.02
CA GLU A 258 -2.76 2.70 -15.73
C GLU A 258 -3.91 3.14 -16.64
N ASN A 259 -4.66 2.19 -17.21
CA ASN A 259 -5.82 2.51 -18.04
C ASN A 259 -7.00 3.12 -17.26
N LEU A 260 -6.98 3.03 -15.93
CA LEU A 260 -7.88 3.77 -15.05
C LEU A 260 -7.18 5.03 -14.55
N SER A 261 -6.06 4.91 -13.83
CA SER A 261 -5.41 6.06 -13.16
C SER A 261 -4.98 7.15 -14.14
N ASN A 262 -4.29 6.78 -15.23
CA ASN A 262 -3.67 7.74 -16.13
C ASN A 262 -4.59 8.10 -17.31
N GLU A 263 -5.75 7.44 -17.44
CA GLU A 263 -6.65 7.64 -18.57
C GLU A 263 -8.06 8.03 -18.11
N LEU A 264 -8.89 7.08 -17.68
CA LEU A 264 -10.31 7.33 -17.41
C LEU A 264 -10.58 8.14 -16.14
N CYS A 265 -9.67 8.06 -15.16
CA CYS A 265 -9.74 8.79 -13.90
C CYS A 265 -8.78 9.99 -13.86
N SER A 266 -7.99 10.23 -14.91
CA SER A 266 -7.17 11.44 -15.03
C SER A 266 -7.97 12.51 -15.78
N LEU A 267 -8.11 13.68 -15.17
CA LEU A 267 -8.83 14.86 -15.68
C LEU A 267 -8.05 15.58 -16.79
N LYS A 268 -7.70 14.84 -17.84
CA LYS A 268 -6.90 15.33 -18.97
C LYS A 268 -7.55 16.52 -19.67
N PRO A 269 -6.72 17.47 -20.17
CA PRO A 269 -7.21 18.66 -20.85
C PRO A 269 -7.94 18.29 -22.15
N ASN A 270 -9.04 18.99 -22.41
CA ASN A 270 -9.93 18.88 -23.55
C ASN A 270 -10.60 17.50 -23.70
N VAL A 271 -10.70 16.72 -22.63
CA VAL A 271 -11.38 15.41 -22.66
C VAL A 271 -12.48 15.36 -21.60
N VAL A 272 -13.66 14.90 -22.00
CA VAL A 272 -14.79 14.71 -21.06
C VAL A 272 -14.44 13.63 -20.05
N ARG A 273 -14.61 13.95 -18.76
CA ARG A 273 -14.35 13.05 -17.63
C ARG A 273 -15.47 13.11 -16.61
N LEU A 274 -15.66 11.98 -15.92
CA LEU A 274 -16.66 11.82 -14.88
C LEU A 274 -16.08 12.25 -13.55
N THR A 275 -16.82 13.08 -12.82
CA THR A 275 -16.38 13.65 -11.55
C THR A 275 -17.47 13.55 -10.48
N GLN A 276 -17.02 13.53 -9.23
CA GLN A 276 -17.80 13.81 -8.04
C GLN A 276 -17.36 15.19 -7.55
N ALA A 277 -18.28 16.16 -7.57
CA ALA A 277 -17.96 17.55 -7.29
C ALA A 277 -18.60 18.07 -6.02
N VAL A 278 -17.92 19.02 -5.38
CA VAL A 278 -18.48 19.93 -4.39
C VAL A 278 -18.65 21.29 -5.06
N LEU A 279 -19.90 21.74 -5.18
CA LEU A 279 -20.24 23.06 -5.69
C LEU A 279 -20.61 23.95 -4.51
N ALA A 280 -19.81 24.98 -4.24
CA ALA A 280 -19.91 25.81 -3.05
C ALA A 280 -19.99 27.31 -3.39
N GLU A 281 -20.81 28.04 -2.63
CA GLU A 281 -20.91 29.49 -2.66
C GLU A 281 -20.19 30.08 -1.45
N PHE A 282 -19.35 31.09 -1.66
CA PHE A 282 -18.67 31.83 -0.61
C PHE A 282 -18.93 33.33 -0.72
N THR A 283 -18.96 34.02 0.41
CA THR A 283 -19.00 35.50 0.47
C THR A 283 -17.68 36.09 -0.06
N PRO A 284 -17.62 37.43 -0.33
CA PRO A 284 -16.36 38.08 -0.69
C PRO A 284 -15.26 37.95 0.38
N GLN A 285 -15.64 37.66 1.64
CA GLN A 285 -14.73 37.46 2.77
C GLN A 285 -14.24 36.01 2.89
N GLY A 286 -14.78 35.08 2.07
CA GLY A 286 -14.44 33.66 2.12
C GLY A 286 -15.30 32.83 3.08
N ASP A 287 -16.41 33.37 3.57
CA ASP A 287 -17.34 32.61 4.42
C ASP A 287 -18.21 31.71 3.57
N LEU A 288 -18.33 30.44 3.96
CA LEU A 288 -19.19 29.46 3.27
C LEU A 288 -20.66 29.83 3.44
N VAL A 289 -21.36 30.00 2.32
CA VAL A 289 -22.81 30.28 2.29
C VAL A 289 -23.59 28.98 2.14
N SER A 290 -23.23 28.16 1.15
CA SER A 290 -23.88 26.87 0.88
C SER A 290 -22.96 25.94 0.08
N PHE A 291 -23.24 24.63 0.11
CA PHE A 291 -22.57 23.68 -0.77
C PHE A 291 -23.50 22.52 -1.15
N HIS A 292 -23.22 21.90 -2.29
CA HIS A 292 -23.89 20.70 -2.76
C HIS A 292 -22.86 19.68 -3.27
N VAL A 293 -23.09 18.41 -2.96
CA VAL A 293 -22.28 17.29 -3.47
C VAL A 293 -23.03 16.65 -4.62
N VAL A 294 -22.44 16.63 -5.81
CA VAL A 294 -23.11 16.20 -7.05
C VAL A 294 -22.19 15.32 -7.89
N ARG A 295 -22.78 14.43 -8.68
CA ARG A 295 -22.07 13.80 -9.78
C ARG A 295 -22.21 14.66 -11.02
N ASN A 296 -21.08 15.01 -11.62
CA ASN A 296 -21.05 15.82 -12.84
C ASN A 296 -20.06 15.24 -13.85
N ALA A 297 -20.01 15.88 -15.02
CA ALA A 297 -18.97 15.66 -16.01
C ALA A 297 -18.37 17.01 -16.40
N ILE A 298 -17.05 17.04 -16.56
CA ILE A 298 -16.30 18.24 -16.94
C ILE A 298 -15.45 17.96 -18.18
N LYS A 299 -14.94 19.02 -18.78
CA LYS A 299 -13.89 18.98 -19.81
C LYS A 299 -12.88 20.06 -19.42
N SER A 300 -11.83 19.65 -18.71
CA SER A 300 -10.76 20.54 -18.24
C SER A 300 -9.93 21.11 -19.39
#